data_AF-A0A315EEL4-F1
#
_entry.id   AF-A0A315EEL4-F1
#
_cell.length_a   1.000
_cell.length_b   1.000
_cell.length_c   1.000
_cell.angle_alpha   90.00
_cell.angle_beta   90.00
_cell.angle_gamma   90.00
#
_symmetry.space_group_name_H-M   'P 1'
#
loop_
_entity.id
_entity.type
_entity.pdbx_description
1 polymer ?
#
loop_
_entity_poly.entity_id
_entity_poly.type
_entity_poly.pdbx_seq_one_letter_code
_entity_poly.pdbx_strand_id
1 'polypeptide(L)'
;MQNFTDIPSSRTLSDSLIEILNNDKTAISCNSGTTFPTTNQQVGMLCYRTDQLKLYQLIGTNPDNWRFIMDLTSGIDAQFAAKLNAAAYTAADVLAKLLTVDGAGSGIDADLLDGQHASAFASASHNHNSAYLGISAKATDADRLDGYDASAFVRSVNGGGPDANGNATVNIDLSGRVARTGDSMSGRLTLPSQTVQSTSPTIDFYDTDQGSTRYLHVNSNLMGFLKTDGNWDMYMNNGGSMWTANYGWLHDYFFKQVANCGGTGYAINCYGSGNITSRHDYELIDEGGQLRLRTVNVLANCNCNCNCCGC
;
A
#
# COMPACT_ATOMS: atom_id res chain seq x y z
N MET A 1 -101.24 -20.11 -34.40
CA MET A 1 -101.63 -18.69 -34.45
C MET A 1 -102.61 -18.48 -33.33
N GLN A 2 -102.28 -17.62 -32.38
CA GLN A 2 -103.23 -17.29 -31.31
C GLN A 2 -104.36 -16.46 -31.90
N ASN A 3 -105.59 -16.67 -31.42
CA ASN A 3 -106.78 -16.07 -31.98
C ASN A 3 -107.41 -15.14 -30.93
N PHE A 4 -106.95 -13.88 -30.92
CA PHE A 4 -107.62 -12.84 -30.14
C PHE A 4 -108.96 -12.50 -30.81
N THR A 5 -110.03 -12.52 -30.02
CA THR A 5 -111.38 -12.16 -30.47
C THR A 5 -111.85 -10.93 -29.71
N ASP A 6 -112.27 -9.88 -30.42
CA ASP A 6 -112.88 -8.71 -29.81
C ASP A 6 -114.22 -9.08 -29.15
N ILE A 7 -114.37 -8.72 -27.88
CA ILE A 7 -115.61 -8.94 -27.14
C ILE A 7 -116.42 -7.64 -27.20
N PRO A 8 -117.59 -7.62 -27.86
CA PRO A 8 -118.39 -6.42 -27.97
C PRO A 8 -118.92 -6.00 -26.59
N SER A 9 -119.01 -4.70 -26.36
CA SER A 9 -119.49 -4.12 -25.08
C SER A 9 -120.94 -4.47 -24.74
N SER A 10 -121.69 -5.03 -25.68
CA SER A 10 -123.09 -5.44 -25.52
C SER A 10 -123.28 -6.82 -24.89
N ARG A 11 -122.21 -7.61 -24.66
CA ARG A 11 -122.30 -8.99 -24.15
C ARG A 11 -122.07 -9.05 -22.63
N THR A 12 -122.77 -9.97 -21.95
CA THR A 12 -122.61 -10.14 -20.49
C THR A 12 -121.27 -10.83 -20.17
N LEU A 13 -120.71 -10.55 -18.98
CA LEU A 13 -119.44 -11.16 -18.54
C LEU A 13 -119.50 -12.69 -18.49
N SER A 14 -120.64 -13.26 -18.07
CA SER A 14 -120.84 -14.71 -18.00
C SER A 14 -120.79 -15.36 -19.39
N ASP A 15 -121.43 -14.73 -20.38
CA ASP A 15 -121.42 -15.24 -21.75
C ASP A 15 -120.06 -15.07 -22.43
N SER A 16 -119.26 -14.08 -22.00
CA SER A 16 -117.93 -13.79 -22.54
C SER A 16 -116.79 -14.55 -21.88
N LEU A 17 -117.05 -15.35 -20.83
CA LEU A 17 -116.02 -16.05 -20.08
C LEU A 17 -115.07 -16.89 -20.98
N ILE A 18 -115.61 -17.59 -21.97
CA ILE A 18 -114.82 -18.44 -22.88
C ILE A 18 -113.87 -17.59 -23.73
N GLU A 19 -114.36 -16.45 -24.24
CA GLU A 19 -113.56 -15.54 -25.07
C GLU A 19 -112.50 -14.82 -24.23
N ILE A 20 -112.84 -14.40 -23.01
CA ILE A 20 -111.89 -13.80 -22.07
C ILE A 20 -110.77 -14.79 -21.75
N LEU A 21 -111.10 -16.03 -21.38
CA LEU A 21 -110.10 -17.06 -21.10
C LEU A 21 -109.24 -17.38 -22.33
N ASN A 22 -109.81 -17.35 -23.53
CA ASN A 22 -109.06 -17.54 -24.77
C ASN A 22 -108.11 -16.36 -25.05
N ASN A 23 -108.56 -15.12 -24.81
CA ASN A 23 -107.74 -13.92 -24.95
C ASN A 23 -106.61 -13.90 -23.90
N ASP A 24 -106.87 -14.28 -22.65
CA ASP A 24 -105.85 -14.37 -21.60
C ASP A 24 -104.80 -15.45 -21.92
N LYS A 25 -105.24 -16.65 -22.34
CA LYS A 25 -104.33 -17.71 -22.78
C LYS A 25 -103.51 -17.29 -23.99
N THR A 26 -104.12 -16.53 -24.90
CA THR A 26 -103.46 -15.92 -26.05
C THR A 26 -102.37 -14.94 -25.60
N ALA A 27 -102.71 -13.97 -24.75
CA ALA A 27 -101.73 -13.00 -24.24
C ALA A 27 -100.54 -13.68 -23.54
N ILE A 28 -100.79 -14.74 -22.76
CA ILE A 28 -99.74 -15.44 -22.01
C ILE A 28 -98.84 -16.29 -22.92
N SER A 29 -99.38 -16.94 -23.96
CA SER A 29 -98.59 -17.90 -24.73
C SER A 29 -97.65 -17.29 -25.79
N CYS A 30 -97.66 -15.95 -25.96
CA CYS A 30 -96.95 -15.17 -26.99
C CYS A 30 -97.24 -15.65 -28.44
N ASN A 31 -97.55 -14.73 -29.37
CA ASN A 31 -97.86 -15.17 -30.72
C ASN A 31 -96.63 -15.86 -31.35
N SER A 32 -96.80 -17.04 -31.94
CA SER A 32 -95.67 -17.83 -32.42
C SER A 32 -95.92 -18.43 -33.80
N GLY A 33 -94.93 -18.34 -34.68
CA GLY A 33 -95.02 -18.82 -36.06
C GLY A 33 -93.90 -18.29 -36.96
N THR A 34 -94.00 -18.57 -38.26
CA THR A 34 -92.99 -18.19 -39.27
C THR A 34 -93.22 -16.83 -39.92
N THR A 35 -94.33 -16.17 -39.61
CA THR A 35 -94.68 -14.83 -40.08
C THR A 35 -95.18 -13.98 -38.92
N PHE A 36 -95.06 -12.65 -39.04
CA PHE A 36 -95.71 -11.74 -38.09
C PHE A 36 -97.23 -11.78 -38.27
N PRO A 37 -98.02 -11.68 -37.18
CA PRO A 37 -99.47 -11.60 -37.29
C PRO A 37 -99.87 -10.29 -37.97
N THR A 38 -100.84 -10.33 -38.88
CA THR A 38 -101.33 -9.17 -39.66
C THR A 38 -102.72 -8.72 -39.26
N THR A 39 -103.37 -9.43 -38.36
CA THR A 39 -104.73 -9.15 -37.85
C THR A 39 -104.70 -8.95 -36.35
N ASN A 40 -105.64 -8.14 -35.83
CA ASN A 40 -105.86 -7.93 -34.40
C ASN A 40 -104.59 -7.56 -33.61
N GLN A 41 -103.76 -6.70 -34.20
CA GLN A 41 -102.49 -6.27 -33.62
C GLN A 41 -102.66 -5.22 -32.53
N GLN A 42 -101.94 -5.39 -31.42
CA GLN A 42 -101.87 -4.41 -30.34
C GLN A 42 -100.41 -4.06 -30.03
N VAL A 43 -100.11 -2.76 -29.89
CA VAL A 43 -98.77 -2.31 -29.48
C VAL A 43 -98.42 -2.93 -28.12
N GLY A 44 -97.21 -3.48 -28.01
CA GLY A 44 -96.75 -4.26 -26.87
C GLY A 44 -96.87 -5.78 -27.07
N MET A 45 -97.61 -6.25 -28.08
CA MET A 45 -97.73 -7.67 -28.40
C MET A 45 -96.37 -8.31 -28.69
N LEU A 46 -96.11 -9.46 -28.07
CA LEU A 46 -94.92 -10.26 -28.30
C LEU A 46 -95.16 -11.30 -29.39
N CYS A 47 -94.18 -11.44 -30.29
CA CYS A 47 -94.18 -12.47 -31.31
C CYS A 47 -92.84 -13.23 -31.34
N TYR A 48 -92.89 -14.54 -31.11
CA TYR A 48 -91.76 -15.44 -31.28
C TYR A 48 -91.76 -16.02 -32.70
N ARG A 49 -90.80 -15.57 -33.51
CA ARG A 49 -90.55 -16.06 -34.87
C ARG A 49 -89.84 -17.41 -34.78
N THR A 50 -90.58 -18.49 -35.00
CA THR A 50 -90.05 -19.86 -34.86
C THR A 50 -89.07 -20.24 -35.96
N ASP A 51 -89.22 -19.64 -37.14
CA ASP A 51 -88.29 -19.78 -38.26
C ASP A 51 -86.94 -19.12 -37.99
N GLN A 52 -86.94 -18.04 -37.22
CA GLN A 52 -85.74 -17.27 -36.91
C GLN A 52 -85.20 -17.54 -35.50
N LEU A 53 -85.98 -18.23 -34.65
CA LEU A 53 -85.76 -18.36 -33.21
C LEU A 53 -85.57 -17.01 -32.52
N LYS A 54 -86.38 -15.99 -32.86
CA LYS A 54 -86.23 -14.60 -32.37
C LYS A 54 -87.51 -14.08 -31.73
N LEU A 55 -87.37 -13.34 -30.63
CA LEU A 55 -88.49 -12.66 -29.98
C LEU A 55 -88.55 -11.20 -30.42
N TYR A 56 -89.74 -10.77 -30.83
CA TYR A 56 -90.05 -9.41 -31.25
C TYR A 56 -91.20 -8.83 -30.43
N GLN A 57 -91.26 -7.51 -30.35
CA GLN A 57 -92.37 -6.75 -29.78
C GLN A 57 -92.90 -5.76 -30.82
N LEU A 58 -94.21 -5.71 -30.99
CA LEU A 58 -94.85 -4.71 -31.83
C LEU A 58 -94.77 -3.36 -31.12
N ILE A 59 -94.13 -2.38 -31.74
CA ILE A 59 -93.96 -1.01 -31.19
C ILE A 59 -94.81 0.04 -31.92
N GLY A 60 -95.48 -0.32 -33.01
CA GLY A 60 -96.40 0.57 -33.74
C GLY A 60 -97.21 -0.21 -34.77
N THR A 61 -98.43 0.28 -35.07
CA THR A 61 -99.34 -0.27 -36.09
C THR A 61 -99.57 0.77 -37.19
N ASN A 62 -99.69 0.33 -38.44
CA ASN A 62 -99.95 1.17 -39.63
C ASN A 62 -98.87 2.25 -39.96
N PRO A 63 -97.67 1.85 -40.45
CA PRO A 63 -97.26 0.48 -40.76
C PRO A 63 -96.77 -0.29 -39.53
N ASP A 64 -96.90 -1.61 -39.57
CA ASP A 64 -96.51 -2.48 -38.48
C ASP A 64 -94.99 -2.40 -38.26
N ASN A 65 -94.59 -2.12 -37.02
CA ASN A 65 -93.19 -1.96 -36.66
C ASN A 65 -92.81 -2.91 -35.53
N TRP A 66 -92.04 -3.94 -35.85
CA TRP A 66 -91.61 -4.97 -34.91
C TRP A 66 -90.18 -4.73 -34.44
N ARG A 67 -90.02 -4.42 -33.16
CA ARG A 67 -88.70 -4.30 -32.52
C ARG A 67 -88.18 -5.67 -32.11
N PHE A 68 -86.98 -5.99 -32.57
CA PHE A 68 -86.24 -7.14 -32.10
C PHE A 68 -85.89 -6.99 -30.61
N ILE A 69 -86.17 -8.02 -29.80
CA ILE A 69 -85.84 -8.06 -28.37
C ILE A 69 -84.64 -8.96 -28.14
N MET A 70 -84.72 -10.21 -28.61
CA MET A 70 -83.72 -11.23 -28.29
C MET A 70 -83.62 -12.28 -29.39
N ASP A 71 -82.39 -12.70 -29.66
CA ASP A 71 -82.07 -13.84 -30.50
C ASP A 71 -82.04 -15.07 -29.60
N LEU A 72 -82.68 -16.18 -29.94
CA LEU A 72 -82.59 -17.43 -29.19
C LEU A 72 -81.93 -18.53 -30.03
N THR A 73 -81.40 -18.21 -31.21
CA THR A 73 -80.79 -19.20 -32.13
C THR A 73 -79.67 -20.01 -31.50
N SER A 74 -78.85 -19.38 -30.65
CA SER A 74 -77.73 -20.02 -29.94
C SER A 74 -78.00 -20.23 -28.45
N GLY A 75 -79.19 -19.91 -27.94
CA GLY A 75 -79.49 -19.87 -26.51
C GLY A 75 -79.00 -18.59 -25.81
N ILE A 76 -79.54 -18.30 -24.63
CA ILE A 76 -79.21 -17.09 -23.86
C ILE A 76 -77.78 -17.16 -23.31
N ASP A 77 -77.35 -18.33 -22.85
CA ASP A 77 -76.02 -18.53 -22.26
C ASP A 77 -74.89 -18.28 -23.28
N ALA A 78 -75.07 -18.72 -24.53
CA ALA A 78 -74.08 -18.51 -25.59
C ALA A 78 -73.94 -17.02 -25.97
N GLN A 79 -75.05 -16.27 -25.95
CA GLN A 79 -75.01 -14.83 -26.21
C GLN A 79 -74.32 -14.05 -25.10
N PHE A 80 -74.48 -14.48 -23.85
CA PHE A 80 -73.78 -13.87 -22.73
C PHE A 80 -72.28 -14.20 -22.78
N ALA A 81 -71.93 -15.47 -23.02
CA ALA A 81 -70.55 -15.91 -23.19
C ALA A 81 -69.82 -15.19 -24.35
N ALA A 82 -70.54 -14.81 -25.41
CA ALA A 82 -69.97 -14.05 -26.53
C ALA A 82 -69.55 -12.61 -26.17
N LYS A 83 -70.09 -12.01 -25.10
CA LYS A 83 -69.75 -10.62 -24.69
C LYS A 83 -68.39 -10.52 -24.01
N LEU A 84 -67.94 -11.58 -23.35
CA LEU A 84 -66.58 -11.70 -22.83
C LEU A 84 -66.14 -13.15 -22.99
N ASN A 85 -65.83 -13.50 -24.24
CA ASN A 85 -65.47 -14.87 -24.58
C ASN A 85 -64.14 -15.24 -23.89
N ALA A 86 -64.18 -16.17 -22.94
CA ALA A 86 -63.02 -16.65 -22.20
C ALA A 86 -61.93 -17.26 -23.11
N ALA A 87 -62.30 -17.77 -24.29
CA ALA A 87 -61.33 -18.25 -25.28
C ALA A 87 -60.58 -17.12 -25.98
N ALA A 88 -61.14 -15.90 -26.02
CA ALA A 88 -60.50 -14.71 -26.60
C ALA A 88 -59.80 -13.87 -25.52
N TYR A 89 -60.44 -13.70 -24.35
CA TYR A 89 -59.90 -12.96 -23.22
C TYR A 89 -59.03 -13.87 -22.33
N THR A 90 -57.96 -14.39 -22.92
CA THR A 90 -57.01 -15.29 -22.25
C THR A 90 -56.00 -14.50 -21.41
N ALA A 91 -55.26 -15.19 -20.54
CA ALA A 91 -54.15 -14.57 -19.81
C ALA A 91 -53.10 -13.94 -20.76
N ALA A 92 -52.89 -14.52 -21.94
CA ALA A 92 -51.99 -13.98 -22.95
C ALA A 92 -52.53 -12.68 -23.59
N ASP A 93 -53.84 -12.59 -23.82
CA ASP A 93 -54.49 -11.37 -24.31
C ASP A 93 -54.45 -10.25 -23.26
N VAL A 94 -54.67 -10.59 -21.98
CA VAL A 94 -54.52 -9.65 -20.85
C VAL A 94 -53.08 -9.16 -20.75
N LEU A 95 -52.09 -10.05 -20.83
CA LEU A 95 -50.69 -9.67 -20.83
C LEU A 95 -50.35 -8.76 -22.02
N ALA A 96 -50.82 -9.08 -23.22
CA ALA A 96 -50.58 -8.25 -24.41
C ALA A 96 -51.17 -6.84 -24.24
N LYS A 97 -52.36 -6.71 -23.67
CA LYS A 97 -52.98 -5.41 -23.36
C LYS A 97 -52.20 -4.65 -22.31
N LEU A 98 -51.74 -5.32 -21.25
CA LEU A 98 -50.93 -4.69 -20.20
C LEU A 98 -49.57 -4.24 -20.72
N LEU A 99 -48.89 -5.04 -21.54
CA LEU A 99 -47.61 -4.67 -22.17
C LEU A 99 -47.72 -3.40 -23.02
N THR A 100 -48.88 -3.13 -23.66
CA THR A 100 -49.04 -1.89 -24.45
C THR A 100 -49.20 -0.64 -23.60
N VAL A 101 -49.54 -0.79 -22.32
CA VAL A 101 -49.66 0.32 -21.37
C VAL A 101 -48.55 0.30 -20.32
N ASP A 102 -47.63 -0.66 -20.41
CA ASP A 102 -46.43 -0.79 -19.58
C ASP A 102 -45.37 0.23 -20.04
N GLY A 103 -44.67 0.83 -19.08
CA GLY A 103 -43.65 1.85 -19.31
C GLY A 103 -43.77 3.07 -18.41
N ALA A 104 -42.74 3.93 -18.49
CA ALA A 104 -42.54 5.05 -17.58
C ALA A 104 -43.77 5.97 -17.45
N GLY A 105 -44.29 6.09 -16.23
CA GLY A 105 -45.44 6.94 -15.89
C GLY A 105 -46.81 6.26 -16.02
N SER A 106 -46.85 4.96 -16.36
CA SER A 106 -48.07 4.16 -16.40
C SER A 106 -48.63 3.82 -15.02
N GLY A 107 -47.77 3.76 -14.00
CA GLY A 107 -48.11 3.25 -12.67
C GLY A 107 -48.29 1.72 -12.62
N ILE A 108 -48.03 1.04 -13.73
CA ILE A 108 -48.05 -0.42 -13.90
C ILE A 108 -46.60 -0.86 -14.14
N ASP A 109 -45.72 -0.61 -13.19
CA ASP A 109 -44.31 -0.97 -13.28
C ASP A 109 -44.04 -2.03 -12.18
N ALA A 110 -43.80 -3.28 -12.59
CA ALA A 110 -43.53 -4.41 -11.68
C ALA A 110 -42.10 -4.40 -11.10
N ASP A 111 -41.33 -3.37 -11.41
CA ASP A 111 -39.88 -3.29 -11.27
C ASP A 111 -39.38 -1.97 -10.63
N LEU A 112 -40.28 -1.18 -10.03
CA LEU A 112 -39.88 -0.06 -9.18
C LEU A 112 -39.26 -0.57 -7.87
N LEU A 113 -37.97 -0.31 -7.69
CA LEU A 113 -37.34 -0.27 -6.37
C LEU A 113 -37.38 1.18 -5.89
N ASP A 114 -38.04 1.45 -4.77
CA ASP A 114 -38.18 2.79 -4.16
C ASP A 114 -38.76 3.87 -5.09
N GLY A 115 -39.62 3.49 -6.03
CA GLY A 115 -40.26 4.42 -6.96
C GLY A 115 -39.35 4.90 -8.11
N GLN A 116 -38.22 4.23 -8.34
CA GLN A 116 -37.33 4.51 -9.47
C GLN A 116 -37.24 3.33 -10.45
N HIS A 117 -37.29 3.63 -11.75
CA HIS A 117 -37.17 2.67 -12.84
C HIS A 117 -35.70 2.19 -13.00
N ALA A 118 -35.47 0.99 -13.57
CA ALA A 118 -34.12 0.43 -13.76
C ALA A 118 -33.14 1.40 -14.47
N SER A 119 -33.63 2.21 -15.41
CA SER A 119 -32.84 3.24 -16.10
C SER A 119 -32.37 4.38 -15.21
N ALA A 120 -33.01 4.62 -14.06
CA ALA A 120 -32.55 5.59 -13.06
C ALA A 120 -31.31 5.10 -12.30
N PHE A 121 -31.17 3.79 -12.12
CA PHE A 121 -29.97 3.17 -11.52
C PHE A 121 -28.88 2.92 -12.57
N ALA A 122 -29.27 2.68 -13.82
CA ALA A 122 -28.36 2.46 -14.94
C ALA A 122 -27.81 3.75 -15.57
N SER A 123 -27.65 4.80 -14.76
CA SER A 123 -26.84 5.94 -15.19
C SER A 123 -25.38 5.48 -15.33
N ALA A 124 -24.89 5.47 -16.57
CA ALA A 124 -23.46 5.37 -16.90
C ALA A 124 -22.61 6.51 -16.30
N SER A 125 -23.21 7.44 -15.54
CA SER A 125 -22.50 8.47 -14.77
C SER A 125 -21.95 7.96 -13.44
N HIS A 126 -22.24 6.73 -13.00
CA HIS A 126 -21.53 6.13 -11.87
C HIS A 126 -20.14 5.67 -12.33
N ASN A 127 -19.23 6.62 -12.33
CA ASN A 127 -17.87 6.43 -12.82
C ASN A 127 -17.01 5.72 -11.76
N HIS A 128 -16.95 4.38 -11.82
CA HIS A 128 -16.05 3.58 -10.98
C HIS A 128 -14.56 3.74 -11.32
N ASN A 129 -14.24 4.30 -12.49
CA ASN A 129 -12.87 4.34 -13.00
C ASN A 129 -12.15 5.66 -12.72
N SER A 130 -12.90 6.75 -12.52
CA SER A 130 -12.32 8.06 -12.23
C SER A 130 -12.82 8.69 -10.93
N ALA A 131 -13.90 8.19 -10.31
CA ALA A 131 -14.28 8.60 -8.96
C ALA A 131 -13.79 7.62 -7.87
N TYR A 132 -13.49 6.37 -8.24
CA TYR A 132 -13.06 5.34 -7.29
C TYR A 132 -11.69 4.79 -7.68
N LEU A 133 -10.92 4.40 -6.67
CA LEU A 133 -9.63 3.77 -6.87
C LEU A 133 -9.82 2.29 -7.26
N GLY A 134 -9.26 1.88 -8.40
CA GLY A 134 -9.29 0.48 -8.81
C GLY A 134 -8.50 -0.43 -7.86
N ILE A 135 -8.86 -1.72 -7.78
CA ILE A 135 -8.28 -2.70 -6.84
C ILE A 135 -6.75 -2.81 -6.91
N SER A 136 -6.17 -2.60 -8.09
CA SER A 136 -4.71 -2.62 -8.32
C SER A 136 -4.14 -1.24 -8.62
N ALA A 137 -4.93 -0.18 -8.50
CA ALA A 137 -4.49 1.18 -8.78
C ALA A 137 -3.73 1.75 -7.58
N LYS A 138 -2.79 2.67 -7.85
CA LYS A 138 -2.00 3.32 -6.82
C LYS A 138 -2.84 4.36 -6.08
N ALA A 139 -3.05 4.16 -4.78
CA ALA A 139 -3.71 5.14 -3.93
C ALA A 139 -2.90 6.44 -3.83
N THR A 140 -3.59 7.56 -3.66
CA THR A 140 -2.95 8.86 -3.39
C THR A 140 -2.27 8.87 -2.02
N ASP A 141 -2.89 8.23 -1.03
CA ASP A 141 -2.39 8.16 0.34
C ASP A 141 -2.88 6.88 1.03
N ALA A 142 -2.23 6.49 2.12
CA ALA A 142 -2.62 5.38 2.98
C ALA A 142 -2.20 5.63 4.43
N ASP A 143 -3.14 5.47 5.36
CA ASP A 143 -2.87 5.60 6.80
C ASP A 143 -1.92 4.52 7.32
N ARG A 144 -1.91 3.35 6.65
CA ARG A 144 -1.11 2.20 7.05
C ARG A 144 -0.44 1.51 5.87
N LEU A 145 0.79 1.06 6.10
CA LEU A 145 1.54 0.19 5.21
C LEU A 145 1.69 -1.17 5.90
N ASP A 146 1.13 -2.23 5.31
CA ASP A 146 1.13 -3.59 5.86
C ASP A 146 0.64 -3.69 7.32
N GLY A 147 -0.32 -2.83 7.69
CA GLY A 147 -0.89 -2.77 9.04
C GLY A 147 -0.11 -1.90 10.04
N TYR A 148 1.00 -1.31 9.64
CA TYR A 148 1.80 -0.42 10.48
C TYR A 148 1.52 1.05 10.17
N ASP A 149 1.48 1.86 11.23
CA ASP A 149 1.40 3.33 11.15
C ASP A 149 2.75 3.91 10.68
N ALA A 150 2.73 5.10 10.06
CA ALA A 150 3.95 5.77 9.59
C ALA A 150 4.99 6.01 10.71
N SER A 151 4.56 6.13 11.97
CA SER A 151 5.45 6.24 13.14
C SER A 151 6.29 4.99 13.42
N ALA A 152 5.91 3.82 12.89
CA ALA A 152 6.69 2.59 13.00
C ALA A 152 7.91 2.57 12.05
N PHE A 153 7.96 3.50 11.09
CA PHE A 153 9.03 3.57 10.09
C PHE A 153 9.92 4.81 10.32
N VAL A 154 11.20 4.65 10.00
CA VAL A 154 12.15 5.76 9.97
C VAL A 154 11.92 6.56 8.69
N ARG A 155 11.63 7.86 8.82
CA ARG A 155 11.12 8.70 7.72
C ARG A 155 12.18 9.20 6.75
N SER A 156 13.45 9.23 7.13
CA SER A 156 14.57 9.62 6.27
C SER A 156 15.88 9.04 6.81
N VAL A 157 16.75 8.59 5.91
CA VAL A 157 18.14 8.25 6.20
C VAL A 157 19.05 9.13 5.34
N ASN A 158 19.89 9.94 5.99
CA ASN A 158 20.90 10.84 5.39
C ASN A 158 20.39 12.04 4.56
N GLY A 159 19.38 12.77 5.04
CA GLY A 159 19.05 14.08 4.48
C GLY A 159 18.19 14.93 5.40
N GLY A 160 18.75 16.05 5.88
CA GLY A 160 18.05 17.24 6.39
C GLY A 160 17.17 17.09 7.65
N GLY A 161 17.31 18.02 8.59
CA GLY A 161 16.38 18.24 9.71
C GLY A 161 14.89 18.34 9.28
N PRO A 162 13.93 18.28 10.22
CA PRO A 162 12.50 18.36 9.90
C PRO A 162 12.25 19.63 9.11
N ASP A 163 11.45 19.55 8.05
CA ASP A 163 10.92 20.77 7.45
C ASP A 163 9.89 21.43 8.40
N ALA A 164 9.36 22.58 8.00
CA ALA A 164 8.47 23.44 8.80
C ALA A 164 7.16 22.75 9.27
N ASN A 165 6.94 21.48 8.91
CA ASN A 165 5.78 20.67 9.23
C ASN A 165 6.00 19.72 10.44
N GLY A 166 7.15 19.81 11.13
CA GLY A 166 7.34 19.19 12.46
C GLY A 166 7.79 17.73 12.48
N ASN A 167 8.34 17.23 11.38
CA ASN A 167 8.70 15.82 11.23
C ASN A 167 10.11 15.47 11.73
N ALA A 168 10.27 14.96 12.97
CA ALA A 168 11.56 14.65 13.60
C ALA A 168 12.55 13.89 12.68
N THR A 169 13.67 14.54 12.34
CA THR A 169 14.81 13.95 11.65
C THR A 169 15.64 13.17 12.65
N VAL A 170 15.39 11.87 12.68
CA VAL A 170 16.35 10.95 13.27
C VAL A 170 17.42 10.74 12.20
N ASN A 171 18.56 11.41 12.34
CA ASN A 171 19.75 11.10 11.54
C ASN A 171 20.23 9.70 11.92
N ILE A 172 19.73 8.66 11.24
CA ILE A 172 20.35 7.33 11.34
C ILE A 172 21.51 7.29 10.34
N ASP A 173 22.68 7.69 10.83
CA ASP A 173 23.95 7.65 10.11
C ASP A 173 24.46 6.20 10.06
N LEU A 174 24.18 5.51 8.94
CA LEU A 174 24.67 4.16 8.66
C LEU A 174 26.07 4.14 8.02
N SER A 175 26.65 5.32 7.76
CA SER A 175 27.97 5.47 7.12
C SER A 175 29.13 5.60 8.11
N GLY A 176 28.86 5.82 9.41
CA GLY A 176 29.89 6.05 10.43
C GLY A 176 29.64 5.29 11.73
N ARG A 177 29.93 3.98 11.78
CA ARG A 177 29.96 3.28 13.09
C ARG A 177 31.10 3.75 14.02
N VAL A 178 32.09 4.52 13.52
CA VAL A 178 33.20 5.09 14.32
C VAL A 178 33.72 6.43 13.74
N ALA A 179 32.90 7.25 13.08
CA ALA A 179 33.43 8.35 12.25
C ALA A 179 32.77 9.72 12.48
N ARG A 180 32.68 10.16 13.74
CA ARG A 180 32.62 11.60 14.04
C ARG A 180 33.77 12.02 14.96
N THR A 181 34.26 13.23 14.73
CA THR A 181 35.14 13.93 15.66
C THR A 181 34.48 13.96 17.04
N GLY A 182 35.12 13.38 18.05
CA GLY A 182 34.63 13.38 19.43
C GLY A 182 33.79 12.17 19.84
N ASP A 183 33.68 11.12 19.02
CA ASP A 183 33.05 9.87 19.45
C ASP A 183 33.89 9.19 20.56
N SER A 184 33.24 8.86 21.69
CA SER A 184 33.84 8.11 22.79
C SER A 184 33.36 6.66 22.73
N MET A 185 34.29 5.71 22.57
CA MET A 185 34.00 4.29 22.72
C MET A 185 34.12 3.90 24.20
N SER A 186 33.08 3.28 24.76
CA SER A 186 33.17 2.62 26.07
C SER A 186 33.44 1.12 25.89
N GLY A 187 34.22 0.53 26.81
CA GLY A 187 34.59 -0.89 26.76
C GLY A 187 35.89 -1.18 25.99
N ARG A 188 36.21 -2.48 25.83
CA ARG A 188 37.45 -2.94 25.17
C ARG A 188 37.30 -2.94 23.65
N LEU A 189 38.11 -2.14 22.96
CA LEU A 189 38.28 -2.22 21.49
C LEU A 189 39.29 -3.32 21.13
N THR A 190 38.90 -4.29 20.31
CA THR A 190 39.79 -5.34 19.79
C THR A 190 39.94 -5.18 18.28
N LEU A 191 41.16 -4.91 17.82
CA LEU A 191 41.49 -4.70 16.41
C LEU A 191 42.51 -5.74 15.95
N PRO A 192 42.31 -6.43 14.81
CA PRO A 192 43.34 -7.29 14.22
C PRO A 192 44.62 -6.51 13.85
N SER A 193 44.46 -5.26 13.41
CA SER A 193 45.53 -4.30 13.15
C SER A 193 45.01 -2.87 13.29
N GLN A 194 45.91 -1.92 13.58
CA GLN A 194 45.61 -0.50 13.70
C GLN A 194 46.63 0.32 12.90
N THR A 195 46.14 1.21 12.03
CA THR A 195 46.97 2.20 11.32
C THR A 195 46.63 3.59 11.84
N VAL A 196 47.63 4.33 12.33
CA VAL A 196 47.49 5.73 12.74
C VAL A 196 48.26 6.60 11.75
N GLN A 197 47.55 7.38 10.93
CA GLN A 197 48.15 8.16 9.85
C GLN A 197 47.86 9.65 10.04
N SER A 198 48.92 10.43 10.22
CA SER A 198 48.93 11.89 10.32
C SER A 198 50.30 12.41 9.88
N THR A 199 50.49 13.72 9.80
CA THR A 199 51.82 14.33 9.62
C THR A 199 52.74 14.07 10.82
N SER A 200 52.15 13.82 12.00
CA SER A 200 52.84 13.59 13.27
C SER A 200 52.00 12.62 14.12
N PRO A 201 51.92 11.33 13.74
CA PRO A 201 51.00 10.38 14.37
C PRO A 201 51.36 10.11 15.83
N THR A 202 50.34 10.12 16.70
CA THR A 202 50.44 9.78 18.12
C THR A 202 49.35 8.79 18.52
N ILE A 203 49.67 7.94 19.49
CA ILE A 203 48.67 7.30 20.35
C ILE A 203 48.83 7.91 21.74
N ASP A 204 47.75 8.51 22.23
CA ASP A 204 47.74 9.26 23.47
C ASP A 204 47.27 8.35 24.61
N PHE A 205 48.11 8.20 25.63
CA PHE A 205 47.80 7.48 26.86
C PHE A 205 47.53 8.50 27.95
N TYR A 206 46.25 8.83 28.16
CA TYR A 206 45.81 9.72 29.22
C TYR A 206 45.66 8.93 30.53
N ASP A 207 46.45 9.32 31.52
CA ASP A 207 46.41 8.76 32.86
C ASP A 207 45.42 9.55 33.72
N THR A 208 44.25 8.96 33.97
CA THR A 208 43.12 9.65 34.61
C THR A 208 43.35 9.95 36.09
N ASP A 209 44.24 9.24 36.76
CA ASP A 209 44.54 9.43 38.18
C ASP A 209 45.48 10.62 38.43
N GLN A 210 46.41 10.90 37.51
CA GLN A 210 47.38 12.00 37.57
C GLN A 210 47.05 13.15 36.61
N GLY A 211 46.08 12.98 35.72
CA GLY A 211 45.65 13.99 34.76
C GLY A 211 46.73 14.32 33.72
N SER A 212 47.60 13.37 33.40
CA SER A 212 48.75 13.59 32.50
C SER A 212 48.68 12.65 31.29
N THR A 213 49.16 13.11 30.13
CA THR A 213 49.20 12.29 28.91
C THR A 213 50.64 11.95 28.55
N ARG A 214 50.89 10.70 28.20
CA ARG A 214 52.11 10.28 27.50
C ARG A 214 51.78 9.78 26.11
N TYR A 215 52.73 9.88 25.20
CA TYR A 215 52.47 9.67 23.78
C TYR A 215 53.39 8.58 23.24
N LEU A 216 52.84 7.58 22.57
CA LEU A 216 53.61 6.79 21.60
C LEU A 216 53.60 7.58 20.29
N HIS A 217 54.77 7.95 19.80
CA HIS A 217 54.91 8.93 18.74
C HIS A 217 55.89 8.48 17.66
N VAL A 218 55.57 8.84 16.42
CA VAL A 218 56.48 8.70 15.27
C VAL A 218 56.56 10.03 14.53
N ASN A 219 57.77 10.52 14.28
CA ASN A 219 58.01 11.69 13.43
C ASN A 219 59.45 11.68 12.92
N SER A 220 59.67 12.16 11.70
CA SER A 220 61.01 12.36 11.13
C SER A 220 61.91 11.11 11.18
N ASN A 221 61.31 9.94 10.92
CA ASN A 221 61.94 8.61 11.00
C ASN A 221 62.43 8.22 12.40
N LEU A 222 61.91 8.84 13.45
CA LEU A 222 62.09 8.45 14.84
C LEU A 222 60.78 7.87 15.38
N MET A 223 60.89 6.79 16.16
CA MET A 223 59.76 6.21 16.91
C MET A 223 60.12 6.18 18.38
N GLY A 224 59.18 6.55 19.26
CA GLY A 224 59.44 6.53 20.69
C GLY A 224 58.32 7.11 21.52
N PHE A 225 58.70 7.63 22.68
CA PHE A 225 57.79 8.19 23.66
C PHE A 225 58.05 9.69 23.86
N LEU A 226 56.98 10.48 23.91
CA LEU A 226 57.05 11.88 24.35
C LEU A 226 56.66 12.01 25.81
N LYS A 227 57.28 12.99 26.46
CA LYS A 227 56.89 13.50 27.78
C LYS A 227 55.58 14.28 27.69
N THR A 228 55.05 14.66 28.85
CA THR A 228 53.84 15.49 28.98
C THR A 228 53.99 16.90 28.39
N ASP A 229 55.23 17.39 28.20
CA ASP A 229 55.55 18.69 27.61
C ASP A 229 55.73 18.63 26.07
N GLY A 230 55.55 17.45 25.46
CA GLY A 230 55.73 17.23 24.03
C GLY A 230 57.19 17.02 23.58
N ASN A 231 58.16 17.08 24.50
CA ASN A 231 59.54 16.74 24.19
C ASN A 231 59.77 15.23 24.21
N TRP A 232 60.78 14.77 23.49
CA TRP A 232 61.19 13.37 23.51
C TRP A 232 61.66 12.94 24.91
N ASP A 233 61.09 11.83 25.41
CA ASP A 233 61.59 11.13 26.59
C ASP A 233 62.63 10.09 26.16
N MET A 234 62.27 9.30 25.14
CA MET A 234 63.14 8.33 24.49
C MET A 234 62.69 8.07 23.05
N TYR A 235 63.62 7.80 22.14
CA TYR A 235 63.31 7.38 20.78
C TYR A 235 64.40 6.51 20.18
N MET A 236 64.03 5.79 19.13
CA MET A 236 64.91 5.04 18.26
C MET A 236 64.90 5.64 16.86
N ASN A 237 66.06 5.62 16.21
CA ASN A 237 66.16 5.93 14.78
C ASN A 237 66.07 4.64 13.94
N ASN A 238 65.98 4.80 12.62
CA ASN A 238 65.92 3.67 11.68
C ASN A 238 67.20 2.81 11.63
N GLY A 239 68.29 3.26 12.25
CA GLY A 239 69.54 2.53 12.40
C GLY A 239 69.64 1.72 13.69
N GLY A 240 68.60 1.72 14.54
CA GLY A 240 68.55 0.97 15.80
C GLY A 240 69.21 1.65 17.00
N SER A 241 69.75 2.87 16.84
CA SER A 241 70.30 3.63 17.97
C SER A 241 69.18 4.20 18.82
N MET A 242 69.29 4.04 20.14
CA MET A 242 68.35 4.60 21.12
C MET A 242 68.94 5.85 21.79
N TRP A 243 68.11 6.88 21.90
CA TRP A 243 68.38 8.10 22.65
C TRP A 243 67.39 8.22 23.82
N THR A 244 67.86 8.77 24.94
CA THR A 244 67.02 9.07 26.11
C THR A 244 67.31 10.49 26.62
N ALA A 245 66.30 11.13 27.21
CA ALA A 245 66.42 12.52 27.66
C ALA A 245 67.48 12.73 28.76
N ASN A 246 67.70 11.73 29.61
CA ASN A 246 68.65 11.87 30.72
C ASN A 246 70.09 11.50 30.34
N TYR A 247 70.26 10.59 29.37
CA TYR A 247 71.58 10.02 29.07
C TYR A 247 72.08 10.29 27.65
N GLY A 248 71.27 10.89 26.79
CA GLY A 248 71.59 11.11 25.39
C GLY A 248 71.56 9.81 24.59
N TRP A 249 72.42 9.71 23.57
CA TRP A 249 72.60 8.46 22.82
C TRP A 249 73.22 7.42 23.73
N LEU A 250 72.54 6.28 23.88
CA LEU A 250 73.00 5.26 24.81
C LEU A 250 74.32 4.63 24.39
N HIS A 251 74.62 4.54 23.10
CA HIS A 251 75.95 4.11 22.66
C HIS A 251 77.03 5.06 23.21
N ASP A 252 76.85 6.37 23.06
CA ASP A 252 77.78 7.36 23.63
C ASP A 252 77.86 7.26 25.15
N TYR A 253 76.76 6.98 25.84
CA TYR A 253 76.73 6.90 27.30
C TYR A 253 77.46 5.66 27.84
N PHE A 254 77.16 4.47 27.30
CA PHE A 254 77.82 3.22 27.72
C PHE A 254 79.31 3.23 27.36
N PHE A 255 79.71 3.80 26.22
CA PHE A 255 81.11 3.86 25.81
C PHE A 255 81.87 5.08 26.37
N LYS A 256 81.20 6.14 26.85
CA LYS A 256 81.82 7.25 27.61
C LYS A 256 82.44 6.79 28.92
N GLN A 257 81.81 5.86 29.63
CA GLN A 257 82.29 5.37 30.93
C GLN A 257 83.60 4.57 30.80
N VAL A 258 83.83 3.96 29.63
CA VAL A 258 85.03 3.13 29.39
C VAL A 258 86.22 3.99 28.96
N ALA A 259 85.97 5.15 28.36
CA ALA A 259 86.99 6.17 28.14
C ALA A 259 87.50 6.83 29.45
N ASN A 260 86.81 6.63 30.59
CA ASN A 260 87.15 7.27 31.87
C ASN A 260 87.67 6.29 32.94
N CYS A 261 88.01 5.06 32.56
CA CYS A 261 88.77 4.12 33.40
C CYS A 261 90.29 4.20 33.15
N GLY A 262 90.79 5.36 32.69
CA GLY A 262 92.21 5.70 32.63
C GLY A 262 92.45 7.00 33.39
N GLY A 263 92.98 6.88 34.62
CA GLY A 263 93.17 8.01 35.52
C GLY A 263 94.04 9.14 34.95
N THR A 264 93.66 10.36 35.32
CA THR A 264 94.48 11.58 35.40
C THR A 264 95.30 11.93 34.15
N GLY A 265 94.70 12.76 33.30
CA GLY A 265 95.40 13.95 32.80
C GLY A 265 96.35 13.79 31.62
N TYR A 266 95.96 13.11 30.54
CA TYR A 266 96.54 13.40 29.22
C TYR A 266 95.47 13.24 28.12
N ALA A 267 95.37 14.25 27.26
CA ALA A 267 94.54 14.20 26.06
C ALA A 267 95.05 13.09 25.14
N ILE A 268 94.23 12.08 24.88
CA ILE A 268 94.53 11.08 23.85
C ILE A 268 93.91 11.56 22.54
N ASN A 269 94.63 12.47 21.88
CA ASN A 269 94.69 12.50 20.43
C ASN A 269 96.16 12.45 20.06
N CYS A 270 96.65 11.33 19.54
CA CYS A 270 97.97 11.27 18.92
C CYS A 270 97.95 10.29 17.74
N TYR A 271 97.59 10.80 16.57
CA TYR A 271 98.25 10.39 15.33
C TYR A 271 99.64 11.03 15.30
N GLY A 272 100.70 10.21 15.20
CA GLY A 272 102.05 10.64 14.78
C GLY A 272 103.08 10.93 15.88
N SER A 273 103.92 9.94 16.20
CA SER A 273 105.40 10.01 16.34
C SER A 273 105.97 8.81 17.12
N GLY A 274 107.04 8.19 16.59
CA GLY A 274 108.12 7.47 17.31
C GLY A 274 107.82 6.30 18.27
N ASN A 275 108.45 5.15 18.04
CA ASN A 275 108.35 3.92 18.85
C ASN A 275 108.87 4.06 20.31
N ILE A 276 108.04 3.67 21.30
CA ILE A 276 108.45 3.27 22.66
C ILE A 276 107.47 2.18 23.15
N THR A 277 107.97 1.04 23.63
CA THR A 277 107.17 -0.09 24.13
C THR A 277 106.77 0.08 25.60
N SER A 278 105.47 0.30 25.86
CA SER A 278 104.68 -0.38 26.93
C SER A 278 103.30 0.28 27.07
N ARG A 279 102.46 0.16 26.03
CA ARG A 279 101.05 0.53 26.15
C ARG A 279 100.20 -0.74 26.08
N HIS A 280 99.51 -1.04 27.17
CA HIS A 280 98.39 -1.98 27.14
C HIS A 280 97.18 -1.20 26.65
N ASP A 281 96.79 -1.40 25.40
CA ASP A 281 95.54 -0.86 24.90
C ASP A 281 94.43 -1.86 25.26
N TYR A 282 93.43 -1.38 26.00
CA TYR A 282 92.22 -2.12 26.29
C TYR A 282 91.19 -1.75 25.22
N GLU A 283 90.94 -2.67 24.30
CA GLU A 283 89.91 -2.52 23.26
C GLU A 283 88.62 -3.16 23.75
N LEU A 284 87.51 -2.43 23.63
CA LEU A 284 86.18 -3.02 23.72
C LEU A 284 85.72 -3.44 22.35
N ILE A 285 85.42 -4.72 22.21
CA ILE A 285 84.90 -5.29 20.98
C ILE A 285 83.42 -5.57 21.20
N ASP A 286 82.59 -4.97 20.36
CA ASP A 286 81.17 -5.29 20.27
C ASP A 286 81.01 -6.58 19.45
N GLU A 287 80.58 -7.65 20.11
CA GLU A 287 80.33 -8.95 19.49
C GLU A 287 78.83 -9.19 19.25
N GLY A 288 78.04 -8.11 19.10
CA GLY A 288 76.62 -8.21 18.71
C GLY A 288 75.73 -8.80 19.81
N GLY A 289 76.05 -8.52 21.09
CA GLY A 289 75.29 -8.99 22.25
C GLY A 289 76.13 -9.24 23.51
N GLN A 290 77.45 -9.33 23.37
CA GLN A 290 78.42 -9.37 24.47
C GLN A 290 79.52 -8.33 24.24
N LEU A 291 79.97 -7.69 25.32
CA LEU A 291 81.10 -6.79 25.32
C LEU A 291 82.31 -7.52 25.89
N ARG A 292 83.39 -7.60 25.12
CA ARG A 292 84.64 -8.20 25.56
C ARG A 292 85.72 -7.14 25.66
N LEU A 293 86.37 -7.05 26.83
CA LEU A 293 87.64 -6.34 26.96
C LEU A 293 88.76 -7.23 26.44
N ARG A 294 89.48 -6.74 25.43
CA ARG A 294 90.69 -7.36 24.90
C ARG A 294 91.89 -6.50 25.27
N THR A 295 92.92 -7.10 25.86
CA THR A 295 94.22 -6.45 25.95
C THR A 295 94.98 -6.70 24.64
N VAL A 296 95.37 -5.63 23.96
CA VAL A 296 96.24 -5.69 22.78
C VAL A 296 97.63 -5.21 23.17
N ASN A 297 98.62 -6.06 22.93
CA ASN A 297 100.02 -5.71 23.13
C ASN A 297 100.56 -5.12 21.82
N VAL A 298 100.74 -3.81 21.78
CA VAL A 298 101.35 -3.14 20.63
C VAL A 298 102.86 -3.23 20.76
N LEU A 299 103.48 -4.09 19.93
CA LEU A 299 104.93 -4.24 19.83
C LEU A 299 105.41 -3.41 18.65
N ALA A 300 106.13 -2.33 18.93
CA ALA A 300 106.71 -1.50 17.89
C ALA A 300 108.20 -1.86 17.72
N ASN A 301 108.59 -2.31 16.51
CA ASN A 301 109.96 -2.70 16.19
C ASN A 301 110.76 -1.46 15.74
N CYS A 302 111.72 -1.02 16.54
CA CYS A 302 112.69 -0.01 16.12
C CYS A 302 113.78 -0.69 15.27
N ASN A 303 113.72 -0.53 13.95
CA ASN A 303 114.89 -0.74 13.12
C ASN A 303 115.84 0.45 13.31
N CYS A 304 116.79 0.32 14.22
CA CYS A 304 117.78 1.34 14.53
C CYS A 304 118.81 1.46 13.40
N ASN A 305 118.63 2.41 12.48
CA ASN A 305 119.73 2.96 11.70
C ASN A 305 119.97 4.42 12.06
N CYS A 306 120.97 4.60 12.94
CA CYS A 306 121.77 5.79 13.19
C CYS A 306 121.14 7.07 13.78
N ASN A 307 121.62 7.33 15.00
CA ASN A 307 122.20 8.58 15.52
C ASN A 307 121.34 9.55 16.35
N CYS A 308 121.82 9.67 17.60
CA CYS A 308 121.82 10.84 18.47
C CYS A 308 120.72 10.96 19.54
N CYS A 309 121.12 10.47 20.72
CA CYS A 309 121.19 11.17 22.00
C CYS A 309 119.90 11.47 22.77
N GLY A 310 119.79 10.83 23.93
CA GLY A 310 119.11 11.38 25.11
C GLY A 310 118.12 10.41 25.72
N CYS A 311 118.61 9.57 26.62
CA CYS A 311 117.85 8.62 27.43
C CYS A 311 116.76 9.30 28.27
#